data_AF-A0A835HP37-F1
#
_entry.id   AF-A0A835HP37-F1
#
_cell.length_a   1.000
_cell.length_b   1.000
_cell.length_c   1.000
_cell.angle_alpha   90.00
_cell.angle_beta   90.00
_cell.angle_gamma   90.00
#
_symmetry.space_group_name_H-M   'P 1'
#
loop_
_entity.id
_entity.type
_entity.pdbx_description
1 polymer ?
#
loop_
_entity_poly.entity_id
_entity_poly.type
_entity_poly.pdbx_seq_one_letter_code
_entity_poly.pdbx_strand_id
1 'polypeptide(L)'
;MLYYRTNLTASGPRPNLQGSYYYGRIRVTRIIRLANSAGFINSRGRYGINGVSFVSPNMPLKLANYFNIIGGVFRLGSIPDNPTFGRMRLETSVMAADFRSFVEIVFENNDDTVHS
;
A
#
# COMPACT_ATOMS: atom_id res chain seq x y z
N MET A 1 -11.55 -38.40 22.88
CA MET A 1 -12.29 -37.83 21.75
C MET A 1 -12.87 -36.49 22.21
N LEU A 2 -12.23 -35.37 21.87
CA LEU A 2 -12.68 -34.03 22.26
C LEU A 2 -13.30 -33.36 21.04
N TYR A 3 -14.58 -32.96 21.14
CA TYR A 3 -15.26 -32.20 20.11
C TYR A 3 -15.15 -30.71 20.46
N TYR A 4 -14.62 -29.90 19.54
CA TYR A 4 -14.69 -28.46 19.64
C TYR A 4 -16.08 -28.03 19.12
N ARG A 5 -16.91 -27.40 19.95
CA ARG A 5 -18.12 -26.71 19.49
C ARG A 5 -17.80 -25.24 19.26
N THR A 6 -17.70 -24.84 18.00
CA THR A 6 -17.70 -23.42 17.62
C THR A 6 -19.15 -22.95 17.51
N ASN A 7 -19.56 -22.04 18.39
CA ASN A 7 -20.78 -21.28 18.21
C ASN A 7 -20.52 -20.15 17.20
N LEU A 8 -21.24 -20.16 16.07
CA LEU A 8 -21.13 -19.19 14.97
C LEU A 8 -22.13 -18.01 15.07
N THR A 9 -22.84 -17.83 16.19
CA THR A 9 -23.83 -16.74 16.35
C THR A 9 -23.19 -15.38 16.66
N ALA A 10 -22.17 -14.98 15.90
CA ALA A 10 -21.63 -13.62 15.93
C ALA A 10 -21.82 -12.95 14.57
N SER A 11 -23.08 -12.74 14.19
CA SER A 11 -23.42 -11.71 13.21
C SER A 11 -24.39 -10.75 13.88
N GLY A 12 -23.86 -9.65 14.41
CA GLY A 12 -24.69 -8.55 14.89
C GLY A 12 -25.60 -8.03 13.76
N PRO A 13 -26.78 -7.46 14.07
CA PRO A 13 -27.70 -6.92 13.08
C PRO A 13 -26.95 -5.93 12.17
N ARG A 14 -26.75 -6.31 10.92
CA ARG A 14 -26.27 -5.39 9.89
C ARG A 14 -27.50 -4.87 9.15
N PRO A 15 -27.65 -3.54 8.96
CA PRO A 15 -28.74 -2.96 8.17
C PRO A 15 -28.82 -3.51 6.74
N ASN A 16 -27.72 -4.11 6.26
CA ASN A 16 -27.54 -4.64 4.92
C ASN A 16 -27.16 -6.13 4.95
N LEU A 17 -27.74 -6.90 4.03
CA LEU A 17 -27.47 -8.33 3.85
C LEU A 17 -25.98 -8.59 3.62
N GLN A 18 -25.45 -9.67 4.20
CA GLN A 18 -24.08 -10.08 3.94
C GLN A 18 -23.90 -10.37 2.45
N GLY A 19 -22.98 -9.66 1.79
CA GLY A 19 -22.77 -9.73 0.34
C GLY A 19 -23.61 -8.76 -0.50
N SER A 20 -24.41 -7.86 0.11
CA SER A 20 -25.20 -6.87 -0.64
C SER A 20 -24.38 -5.70 -1.21
N TYR A 21 -23.08 -5.64 -0.92
CA TYR A 21 -22.18 -4.68 -1.56
C TYR A 21 -21.82 -5.19 -2.94
N TYR A 22 -22.40 -4.55 -3.96
CA TYR A 22 -22.14 -4.84 -5.36
C TYR A 22 -20.80 -4.25 -5.81
N TYR A 23 -19.69 -4.82 -5.32
CA TYR A 23 -18.34 -4.33 -5.61
C TYR A 23 -18.06 -4.15 -7.11
N GLY A 24 -18.57 -5.05 -7.96
CA GLY A 24 -18.37 -4.98 -9.42
C GLY A 24 -19.08 -3.83 -10.15
N ARG A 25 -19.94 -3.05 -9.47
CA ARG A 25 -20.61 -1.87 -10.05
C ARG A 25 -20.13 -0.55 -9.45
N ILE A 26 -19.22 -0.61 -8.48
CA ILE A 26 -18.60 0.58 -7.88
C ILE A 26 -17.56 1.11 -8.87
N ARG A 27 -17.63 2.40 -9.20
CA ARG A 27 -16.63 3.04 -10.07
C ARG A 27 -15.32 3.15 -9.31
N VAL A 28 -14.25 2.53 -9.84
CA VAL A 28 -12.89 2.72 -9.35
C VAL A 28 -12.50 4.18 -9.54
N THR A 29 -12.14 4.84 -8.45
CA THR A 29 -11.75 6.26 -8.45
C THR A 29 -10.27 6.45 -8.71
N ARG A 30 -9.44 5.44 -8.42
CA ARG A 30 -7.99 5.47 -8.59
C ARG A 30 -7.44 4.06 -8.77
N ILE A 31 -6.53 3.89 -9.72
CA ILE A 31 -5.78 2.65 -9.94
C ILE A 31 -4.33 2.91 -9.57
N ILE A 32 -3.78 2.07 -8.70
CA ILE A 32 -2.38 2.11 -8.25
C ILE A 32 -1.71 0.82 -8.69
N ARG A 33 -0.79 0.93 -9.65
CA ARG A 33 0.04 -0.18 -10.14
C ARG A 33 1.40 -0.12 -9.45
N LEU A 34 1.68 -1.11 -8.62
CA LEU A 34 2.90 -1.25 -7.84
C LEU A 34 3.79 -2.31 -8.49
N ALA A 35 4.76 -1.86 -9.29
CA ALA A 35 5.72 -2.75 -9.90
C ALA A 35 6.99 -2.88 -9.06
N ASN A 36 7.49 -4.11 -8.96
CA ASN A 36 8.81 -4.37 -8.41
C ASN A 36 9.89 -3.63 -9.22
N SER A 37 10.87 -3.08 -8.51
CA SER A 37 12.02 -2.41 -9.09
C SER A 37 13.28 -2.78 -8.32
N ALA A 38 14.35 -3.07 -9.06
CA ALA A 38 15.65 -3.39 -8.52
C ALA A 38 16.71 -2.46 -9.12
N GLY A 39 17.73 -2.13 -8.34
CA GLY A 39 18.84 -1.32 -8.83
C GLY A 39 19.95 -1.11 -7.80
N PHE A 40 20.95 -0.32 -8.18
CA PHE A 40 22.03 0.06 -7.28
C PHE A 40 21.87 1.52 -6.84
N ILE A 41 21.92 1.74 -5.52
CA ILE A 41 22.02 3.08 -4.92
C ILE A 41 23.25 3.07 -4.01
N ASN A 42 24.17 4.02 -4.22
CA ASN A 42 25.42 4.12 -3.46
C ASN A 42 26.19 2.79 -3.42
N SER A 43 26.30 2.11 -4.58
CA SER A 43 26.97 0.82 -4.74
C SER A 43 26.38 -0.34 -3.93
N ARG A 44 25.17 -0.19 -3.38
CA ARG A 44 24.41 -1.28 -2.73
C ARG A 44 23.19 -1.62 -3.55
N GLY A 45 22.97 -2.92 -3.79
CA GLY A 45 21.73 -3.41 -4.38
C GLY A 45 20.55 -3.08 -3.47
N ARG A 46 19.48 -2.55 -4.04
CA ARG A 46 18.23 -2.29 -3.33
C ARG A 46 17.06 -2.74 -4.17
N TYR A 47 15.98 -3.04 -3.46
CA TYR A 47 14.67 -3.28 -4.00
C TYR A 47 13.75 -2.14 -3.60
N GLY A 48 12.76 -1.88 -4.44
CA GLY A 48 11.80 -0.83 -4.26
C GLY A 48 10.55 -1.07 -5.09
N ILE A 49 9.58 -0.17 -4.93
CA ILE A 49 8.32 -0.20 -5.66
C ILE A 49 8.26 1.05 -6.52
N ASN A 50 7.96 0.91 -7.82
CA ASN A 50 7.91 2.00 -8.80
C ASN A 50 9.16 2.91 -8.79
N GLY A 51 10.34 2.34 -8.55
CA GLY A 51 11.61 3.08 -8.49
C GLY A 51 11.92 3.74 -7.15
N VAL A 52 11.14 3.46 -6.09
CA VAL A 52 11.39 4.00 -4.75
C VAL A 52 11.70 2.88 -3.77
N SER A 53 12.90 2.94 -3.18
CA SER A 53 13.30 2.07 -2.08
C SER A 53 13.01 2.76 -0.76
N PHE A 54 12.14 2.14 0.05
CA PHE A 54 11.67 2.72 1.30
C PHE A 54 12.77 2.80 2.36
N VAL A 55 12.85 3.94 3.04
CA VAL A 55 13.71 4.14 4.21
C VAL A 55 12.82 4.34 5.43
N SER A 56 13.08 3.59 6.50
CA SER A 56 12.36 3.79 7.75
C SER A 56 12.76 5.13 8.38
N PRO A 57 11.80 6.02 8.69
CA PRO A 57 12.09 7.25 9.42
C PRO A 57 12.34 6.95 10.90
N ASN A 58 13.01 7.88 11.59
CA ASN A 58 13.20 7.81 13.04
C ASN A 58 11.89 8.09 13.81
N MET A 59 11.00 8.89 13.23
CA MET A 59 9.71 9.26 13.81
C MET A 59 8.58 8.46 13.15
N PRO A 60 7.65 7.84 13.91
CA PRO A 60 6.51 7.13 13.33
C PRO A 60 5.65 8.05 12.44
N LEU A 61 5.29 7.58 11.25
CA LEU A 61 4.55 8.36 10.24
C LEU A 61 3.25 8.95 10.76
N LYS A 62 2.50 8.17 11.54
CA LYS A 62 1.22 8.61 12.13
C LYS A 62 1.41 9.78 13.10
N LEU A 63 2.49 9.74 13.88
CA LEU A 63 2.83 10.78 14.85
C LEU A 63 3.28 12.05 14.12
N ALA A 64 4.11 11.90 13.08
CA ALA A 64 4.55 12.98 12.24
C ALA A 64 3.37 13.68 11.55
N ASN A 65 2.41 12.91 11.02
CA ASN A 65 1.19 13.45 10.43
C ASN A 65 0.30 14.15 11.48
N TYR A 66 0.15 13.59 12.68
CA TYR A 66 -0.68 14.18 13.75
C TYR A 66 -0.18 15.57 14.19
N PHE A 67 1.14 15.74 14.29
CA PHE A 67 1.76 17.02 14.67
C PHE A 67 2.11 17.91 13.47
N ASN A 68 1.73 17.54 12.25
CA ASN A 68 2.09 18.23 11.01
C ASN A 68 3.61 18.42 10.78
N ILE A 69 4.42 17.49 11.30
CA ILE A 69 5.89 17.48 11.15
C ILE A 69 6.24 16.60 9.93
N ILE A 70 5.89 17.08 8.74
CA ILE A 70 6.08 16.33 7.49
C ILE A 70 7.51 16.52 6.95
N GLY A 71 8.06 17.73 7.12
CA GLY A 71 9.40 18.09 6.66
C GLY A 71 10.48 17.17 7.24
N GLY A 72 11.16 16.43 6.37
CA GLY A 72 12.26 15.55 6.74
C GLY A 72 11.87 14.19 7.32
N VAL A 73 10.59 13.93 7.59
CA VAL A 73 10.13 12.62 8.08
C VAL A 73 9.65 11.74 6.93
N PHE A 74 8.74 12.26 6.10
CA PHE A 74 8.23 11.55 4.94
C PHE A 74 7.82 12.51 3.83
N ARG A 75 7.68 11.98 2.62
CA ARG A 75 7.21 12.73 1.46
C ARG A 75 5.90 12.13 0.97
N LEU A 76 4.86 12.97 0.95
CA LEU A 76 3.54 12.59 0.51
C LEU A 76 3.46 12.65 -1.02
N GLY A 77 2.93 11.60 -1.64
CA GLY A 77 2.72 11.53 -3.09
C GLY A 77 4.00 11.36 -3.92
N SER A 78 5.12 10.96 -3.31
CA SER A 78 6.39 10.84 -4.02
C SER A 78 6.58 9.50 -4.75
N ILE A 79 5.79 8.48 -4.43
CA ILE A 79 5.69 7.27 -5.27
C ILE A 79 4.57 7.50 -6.29
N PRO A 80 4.85 7.34 -7.60
CA PRO A 80 3.84 7.47 -8.62
C PRO A 80 2.85 6.29 -8.58
N ASP A 81 1.61 6.54 -8.99
CA ASP A 81 0.56 5.52 -9.09
C ASP A 81 0.81 4.47 -10.18
N ASN A 82 1.72 4.75 -11.10
CA ASN A 82 2.11 3.84 -12.16
C ASN A 82 3.63 3.65 -12.13
N PRO A 83 4.15 2.49 -12.53
CA PRO A 83 5.58 2.29 -12.68
C PRO A 83 6.16 3.33 -13.63
N THR A 84 7.26 3.95 -13.22
CA THR A 84 8.01 4.90 -14.05
C THR A 84 9.37 4.33 -14.38
N PHE A 85 9.91 4.62 -15.57
CA PHE A 85 11.26 4.24 -15.98
C PHE A 85 12.36 5.09 -15.33
N GLY A 86 12.08 5.65 -14.15
CA GLY A 86 12.97 6.54 -13.43
C GLY A 86 14.13 5.81 -12.75
N ARG A 87 15.20 6.55 -12.47
CA ARG A 87 16.28 6.07 -11.59
C ARG A 87 15.74 5.78 -10.20
N MET A 88 16.21 4.68 -9.61
CA MET A 88 15.82 4.30 -8.26
C MET A 88 16.31 5.30 -7.21
N ARG A 89 15.46 5.61 -6.22
CA ARG A 89 15.76 6.59 -5.15
C ARG A 89 15.46 6.00 -3.78
N LEU A 90 16.19 6.46 -2.76
CA LEU A 90 15.91 6.14 -1.36
C LEU A 90 15.06 7.25 -0.76
N GLU A 91 13.88 6.90 -0.26
CA GLU A 91 12.98 7.90 0.29
C GLU A 91 11.93 7.29 1.22
N THR A 92 11.57 8.03 2.27
CA THR A 92 10.41 7.70 3.12
C THR A 92 9.14 8.19 2.43
N SER A 93 8.63 7.41 1.50
CA SER A 93 7.51 7.82 0.66
C SER A 93 6.17 7.32 1.19
N VAL A 94 5.14 8.15 1.08
CA VAL A 94 3.77 7.85 1.53
C VAL A 94 2.80 8.18 0.40
N MET A 95 1.96 7.21 0.00
CA MET A 95 0.87 7.48 -0.94
C MET A 95 -0.30 8.12 -0.20
N ALA A 96 -0.80 9.25 -0.72
CA ALA A 96 -2.04 9.86 -0.22
C ALA A 96 -3.25 9.00 -0.61
N ALA A 97 -4.35 9.10 0.12
CA ALA A 97 -5.62 8.48 -0.27
C ALA A 97 -6.77 9.40 0.14
N ASP A 98 -7.77 9.52 -0.73
CA ASP A 98 -8.94 10.35 -0.46
C ASP A 98 -9.97 9.58 0.37
N PHE A 99 -10.65 10.29 1.27
CA PHE A 99 -11.71 9.70 2.09
C PHE A 99 -12.86 9.19 1.20
N ARG A 100 -13.27 7.93 1.42
CA ARG A 100 -14.32 7.22 0.65
C ARG A 100 -13.99 7.00 -0.84
N SER A 101 -12.71 7.04 -1.21
CA SER A 101 -12.26 6.57 -2.53
C SER A 101 -12.38 5.05 -2.65
N PHE A 102 -12.63 4.57 -3.87
CA PHE A 102 -12.57 3.15 -4.21
C PHE A 102 -11.31 2.91 -5.05
N VAL A 103 -10.26 2.41 -4.41
CA VAL A 103 -8.93 2.28 -5.00
C VAL A 103 -8.68 0.82 -5.40
N GLU A 104 -8.23 0.62 -6.63
CA GLU A 104 -7.72 -0.66 -7.10
C GLU A 104 -6.19 -0.66 -6.99
N ILE A 105 -5.63 -1.69 -6.37
CA ILE A 105 -4.17 -1.85 -6.23
C ILE A 105 -3.77 -3.11 -7.00
N VAL A 106 -2.91 -2.92 -8.00
CA VAL A 106 -2.38 -3.98 -8.85
C VAL A 106 -0.91 -4.17 -8.51
N PHE A 107 -0.53 -5.37 -8.08
CA PHE A 107 0.86 -5.72 -7.85
C PHE A 107 1.44 -6.36 -9.12
N GLU A 108 2.56 -5.81 -9.59
CA GLU A 108 3.24 -6.28 -10.80
C GLU A 108 4.64 -6.77 -10.44
N ASN A 109 4.89 -8.06 -10.68
CA ASN A 109 6.23 -8.60 -10.61
C ASN A 109 6.73 -8.81 -12.04
N ASN A 110 7.68 -7.98 -12.47
CA ASN A 110 8.31 -8.09 -13.79
C ASN A 110 9.60 -8.91 -13.75
N ASP A 111 9.99 -9.43 -12.59
CA ASP A 111 11.16 -10.29 -12.43
C ASP A 111 10.78 -11.77 -12.53
N ASP A 112 11.75 -12.58 -12.97
CA ASP A 112 11.61 -14.04 -13.09
C ASP A 112 11.54 -14.77 -11.74
N THR A 113 11.73 -14.03 -10.64
CA THR A 113 11.71 -14.56 -9.26
C THR A 113 10.71 -13.80 -8.39
N VAL A 114 10.02 -14.54 -7.51
CA VAL A 114 9.19 -13.93 -6.46
C VAL A 114 10.11 -13.39 -5.37
N HIS A 115 9.96 -12.11 -5.08
CA HIS A 115 10.64 -11.46 -3.98
C HIS A 115 9.79 -11.66 -2.72
N SER A 116 10.26 -12.48 -1.77
CA SER A 116 9.61 -12.80 -0.49
C SER A 116 10.20 -12.06 0.69
#